data_AF-A0A5B0EH85-F1
#
_entry.id   AF-A0A5B0EH85-F1
#
_cell.length_a   1.000
_cell.length_b   1.000
_cell.length_c   1.000
_cell.angle_alpha   90.00
_cell.angle_beta   90.00
_cell.angle_gamma   90.00
#
_symmetry.space_group_name_H-M   'P 1'
#
loop_
_entity.id
_entity.type
_entity.pdbx_description
1 polymer ?
#
loop_
_entity_poly.entity_id
_entity_poly.type
_entity_poly.pdbx_seq_one_letter_code
_entity_poly.pdbx_strand_id
1 'polypeptide(L)'
;MGTLDPDKYQALLNAHDELDDVPVRMTRHQAQKCAAILTAGQDGHATYAEATLTVAEYLQALALDELPGISRTDTDSATLWQILEDLPWPAPGPPAVQPS
;
A
#
# COMPACT_ATOMS: atom_id res chain seq x y z
N MET A 1 16.16 -17.86 -11.11
CA MET A 1 16.22 -16.61 -10.33
C MET A 1 16.75 -16.98 -8.96
N GLY A 2 17.91 -16.45 -8.56
CA GLY A 2 18.49 -16.74 -7.24
C GLY A 2 17.70 -16.00 -6.16
N THR A 3 17.32 -16.70 -5.10
CA THR A 3 16.62 -16.13 -3.95
C THR A 3 17.51 -15.05 -3.33
N LEU A 4 17.00 -13.83 -3.25
CA LEU A 4 17.69 -12.70 -2.63
C LEU A 4 17.90 -13.02 -1.13
N ASP A 5 19.13 -12.88 -0.64
CA ASP A 5 19.47 -13.07 0.78
C ASP A 5 18.72 -12.03 1.64
N PRO A 6 17.85 -12.44 2.59
CA PRO A 6 17.03 -11.53 3.38
C PRO A 6 17.84 -10.47 4.12
N ASP A 7 19.03 -10.82 4.63
CA ASP A 7 19.86 -9.88 5.39
C ASP A 7 20.47 -8.81 4.47
N LYS A 8 20.84 -9.20 3.24
CA LYS A 8 21.32 -8.26 2.22
C LYS A 8 20.20 -7.37 1.70
N TYR A 9 18.99 -7.91 1.55
CA TYR A 9 17.83 -7.13 1.16
C TYR A 9 17.47 -6.10 2.23
N GLN A 10 17.49 -6.50 3.51
CA GLN A 10 17.27 -5.58 4.63
C GLN A 10 18.35 -4.49 4.69
N ALA A 11 19.61 -4.84 4.45
CA ALA A 11 20.70 -3.87 4.39
C ALA A 11 20.54 -2.86 3.24
N LEU A 12 20.00 -3.29 2.10
CA LEU A 12 19.66 -2.40 0.98
C LEU A 12 18.51 -1.45 1.35
N LEU A 13 17.44 -1.94 1.98
CA LEU A 13 16.33 -1.10 2.43
C LEU A 13 16.74 -0.09 3.52
N ASN A 14 17.74 -0.43 4.33
CA ASN A 14 18.26 0.43 5.40
C ASN A 14 19.32 1.42 4.90
N ALA A 15 19.86 1.22 3.69
CA ALA A 15 20.83 2.13 3.10
C ALA A 15 20.07 3.32 2.54
N HIS A 16 20.38 4.52 3.03
CA HIS A 16 19.82 5.74 2.49
C HIS A 16 20.24 5.91 1.01
N ASP A 17 19.27 6.04 0.11
CA ASP A 17 19.48 6.39 -1.30
C ASP A 17 19.26 7.90 -1.50
N GLU A 18 19.88 8.48 -2.53
CA GLU A 18 19.71 9.88 -2.94
C GLU A 18 18.26 10.22 -3.30
N LEU A 19 17.44 9.19 -3.51
CA LEU A 19 16.03 9.28 -3.89
C LEU A 19 15.07 9.21 -2.68
N ASP A 20 15.55 8.92 -1.47
CA ASP A 20 14.68 8.76 -0.29
C ASP A 20 13.94 10.04 0.12
N ASP A 21 14.54 11.19 -0.15
CA ASP A 21 13.96 12.51 0.16
C ASP A 21 13.05 13.04 -0.97
N VAL A 22 12.90 12.30 -2.07
CA VAL A 22 12.05 12.71 -3.18
C VAL A 22 10.58 12.63 -2.75
N PRO A 23 9.84 13.75 -2.76
CA PRO A 23 8.46 13.74 -2.30
C PRO A 23 7.57 13.00 -3.30
N VAL A 24 6.87 11.99 -2.81
CA VAL A 24 5.85 11.28 -3.58
C VAL A 24 4.51 12.02 -3.49
N ARG A 25 3.84 12.23 -4.63
CA ARG A 25 2.58 12.96 -4.68
C ARG A 25 1.39 12.05 -4.33
N MET A 26 0.76 12.33 -3.21
CA MET A 26 -0.49 11.69 -2.78
C MET A 26 -1.49 12.77 -2.33
N THR A 27 -2.75 12.64 -2.76
CA THR A 27 -3.82 13.53 -2.30
C THR A 27 -4.22 13.20 -0.86
N ARG A 28 -4.80 14.18 -0.16
CA ARG A 28 -5.39 13.95 1.18
C ARG A 28 -6.41 12.82 1.17
N HIS A 29 -7.22 12.72 0.11
CA HIS A 29 -8.23 11.68 -0.05
C HIS A 29 -7.61 10.28 -0.09
N GLN A 30 -6.58 10.08 -0.93
CA GLN A 30 -5.84 8.83 -1.05
C GLN A 30 -5.22 8.41 0.29
N ALA A 31 -4.57 9.35 0.98
CA ALA A 31 -3.97 9.11 2.29
C ALA A 31 -5.01 8.64 3.33
N GLN A 32 -6.14 9.33 3.40
CA GLN A 32 -7.21 9.00 4.34
C GLN A 32 -7.84 7.63 4.04
N LYS A 33 -8.06 7.32 2.76
CA LYS A 33 -8.65 6.04 2.33
C LYS A 33 -7.72 4.88 2.66
N CYS A 34 -6.42 5.00 2.34
CA CYS A 34 -5.42 3.97 2.66
C CYS A 34 -5.36 3.71 4.17
N ALA A 35 -5.30 4.78 4.99
CA ALA A 35 -5.27 4.65 6.45
C ALA A 35 -6.53 3.96 7.01
N ALA A 36 -7.71 4.26 6.46
CA ALA A 36 -8.96 3.63 6.86
C ALA A 36 -8.97 2.13 6.52
N ILE A 37 -8.52 1.75 5.32
CA ILE A 37 -8.45 0.35 4.88
C ILE A 37 -7.49 -0.45 5.76
N LEU A 38 -6.29 0.09 6.03
CA LEU A 38 -5.30 -0.56 6.89
C LEU A 38 -5.84 -0.77 8.31
N THR A 39 -6.47 0.26 8.91
CA THR A 39 -7.09 0.16 10.23
C THR A 39 -8.18 -0.90 10.24
N ALA A 40 -9.07 -0.92 9.23
CA ALA A 40 -10.15 -1.88 9.16
C ALA A 40 -9.65 -3.32 8.97
N GLY A 41 -8.59 -3.52 8.19
CA GLY A 41 -7.93 -4.82 8.07
C GLY A 41 -7.35 -5.31 9.40
N GLN A 42 -6.70 -4.42 10.17
CA GLN A 42 -6.19 -4.72 11.51
C GLN A 42 -7.30 -5.03 12.52
N ASP A 43 -8.43 -4.34 12.40
CA ASP A 43 -9.63 -4.57 13.22
C ASP A 43 -10.39 -5.86 12.83
N GLY A 44 -9.95 -6.57 11.79
CA GLY A 44 -10.51 -7.86 11.37
C GLY A 44 -11.71 -7.76 10.43
N HIS A 45 -11.91 -6.62 9.76
CA HIS A 45 -12.94 -6.53 8.71
C HIS A 45 -12.52 -7.36 7.50
N ALA A 46 -13.19 -8.50 7.28
CA ALA A 46 -12.85 -9.46 6.23
C ALA A 46 -12.74 -8.82 4.83
N THR A 47 -13.65 -7.90 4.49
CA THR A 47 -13.65 -7.16 3.21
C THR A 47 -12.35 -6.38 2.97
N TYR A 48 -11.69 -5.91 4.02
CA TYR A 48 -10.49 -5.07 3.92
C TYR A 48 -9.19 -5.83 4.17
N ALA A 49 -9.25 -7.10 4.59
CA ALA A 49 -8.07 -7.91 4.85
C ALA A 49 -7.17 -8.02 3.59
N GLU A 50 -7.75 -8.41 2.46
CA GLU A 50 -7.02 -8.47 1.18
C GLU A 50 -6.69 -7.07 0.63
N ALA A 51 -7.57 -6.09 0.86
CA ALA A 51 -7.35 -4.70 0.42
C ALA A 51 -6.12 -4.06 1.09
N THR A 52 -5.68 -4.54 2.26
CA THR A 52 -4.42 -4.07 2.88
C THR A 52 -3.19 -4.36 2.01
N LEU A 53 -3.18 -5.48 1.27
CA LEU A 53 -2.11 -5.82 0.33
C LEU A 53 -2.14 -4.88 -0.86
N THR A 54 -3.32 -4.59 -1.41
CA THR A 54 -3.48 -3.62 -2.50
C THR A 54 -3.03 -2.22 -2.08
N VAL A 55 -3.26 -1.79 -0.83
CA VAL A 55 -2.71 -0.54 -0.30
C VAL A 55 -1.18 -0.56 -0.28
N ALA A 56 -0.57 -1.67 0.15
CA ALA A 56 0.89 -1.79 0.16
C ALA A 56 1.48 -1.74 -1.25
N GLU A 57 0.89 -2.46 -2.21
CA GLU A 57 1.28 -2.44 -3.61
C GLU A 57 1.09 -1.05 -4.23
N TYR A 58 -0.01 -0.37 -3.92
CA TYR A 58 -0.26 1.00 -4.38
C TYR A 58 0.84 1.97 -3.92
N LEU A 59 1.20 1.92 -2.63
CA LEU A 59 2.25 2.79 -2.09
C LEU A 59 3.63 2.49 -2.68
N GLN A 60 3.94 1.22 -2.95
CA GLN A 60 5.16 0.82 -3.65
C GLN A 60 5.17 1.35 -5.08
N ALA A 61 4.09 1.16 -5.84
CA ALA A 61 3.96 1.67 -7.20
C ALA A 61 4.05 3.20 -7.24
N LEU A 62 3.45 3.89 -6.27
CA LEU A 62 3.49 5.35 -6.14
C LEU A 62 4.93 5.86 -5.92
N ALA A 63 5.72 5.17 -5.09
CA ALA A 63 7.12 5.52 -4.85
C ALA A 63 8.00 5.29 -6.10
N LEU A 64 7.65 4.32 -6.95
CA LEU A 64 8.42 3.96 -8.14
C LEU A 64 8.02 4.74 -9.40
N ASP A 65 6.75 5.15 -9.53
CA ASP A 65 6.23 5.82 -10.73
C ASP A 65 6.91 7.18 -11.01
N GLU A 66 7.45 7.84 -9.98
CA GLU A 66 8.16 9.10 -10.07
C GLU A 66 9.67 8.93 -10.39
N LEU A 67 10.17 7.69 -10.46
CA LEU A 67 11.59 7.38 -10.68
C LEU A 67 11.83 6.88 -12.12
N PRO A 68 12.43 7.72 -13.01
CA PRO A 68 12.67 7.32 -14.39
C PRO A 68 13.70 6.18 -14.47
N GLY A 69 13.31 5.06 -15.08
CA GLY A 69 14.21 3.95 -15.42
C GLY A 69 14.22 2.78 -14.41
N ILE A 70 13.50 2.89 -13.30
CA ILE A 70 13.27 1.74 -12.41
C ILE A 70 12.07 0.95 -12.93
N SER A 71 12.26 -0.36 -13.10
CA SER A 71 11.24 -1.25 -13.66
C SER A 71 9.96 -1.15 -12.82
N ARG A 72 8.88 -0.73 -13.47
CA ARG A 72 7.55 -0.63 -12.89
C ARG A 72 7.12 -2.00 -12.36
N THR A 73 6.43 -1.99 -11.22
CA THR A 73 5.54 -3.09 -10.85
C THR A 73 4.65 -3.45 -12.03
N ASP A 74 4.25 -4.71 -12.18
CA ASP A 74 3.42 -5.16 -13.32
C ASP A 74 2.10 -4.37 -13.44
N THR A 75 1.68 -3.71 -12.36
CA THR A 75 0.51 -2.81 -12.28
C THR A 75 0.94 -1.41 -11.83
N ASP A 76 0.47 -0.38 -12.52
CA ASP A 76 0.75 1.03 -12.20
C ASP A 76 -0.07 1.55 -11.00
N SER A 77 0.38 2.65 -10.39
CA SER A 77 -0.28 3.22 -9.21
C SER A 77 -1.71 3.71 -9.50
N ALA A 78 -2.02 4.13 -10.73
CA ALA A 78 -3.34 4.59 -11.12
C ALA A 78 -4.37 3.45 -11.12
N THR A 79 -3.98 2.28 -11.62
CA THR A 79 -4.83 1.07 -11.64
C THR A 79 -5.10 0.59 -10.21
N LEU A 80 -4.06 0.52 -9.38
CA LEU A 80 -4.20 0.12 -7.97
C LEU A 80 -5.08 1.12 -7.20
N TRP A 81 -4.93 2.41 -7.48
CA TRP A 81 -5.79 3.44 -6.88
C TRP A 81 -7.26 3.23 -7.24
N GLN A 82 -7.59 2.93 -8.50
CA GLN A 82 -8.98 2.72 -8.91
C GLN A 82 -9.64 1.56 -8.12
N ILE A 83 -8.90 0.47 -7.89
CA ILE A 83 -9.38 -0.67 -7.08
C ILE A 83 -9.73 -0.21 -5.66
N LEU A 84 -8.86 0.61 -5.05
CA LEU A 84 -9.07 1.13 -3.69
C LEU A 84 -10.19 2.17 -3.63
N GLU A 85 -10.37 2.95 -4.68
CA GLU A 85 -11.42 3.96 -4.80
C GLU A 85 -12.82 3.32 -4.93
N ASP A 86 -12.91 2.20 -5.64
CA ASP A 86 -14.17 1.46 -5.84
C ASP A 86 -14.66 0.75 -4.56
N LEU A 87 -13.79 0.53 -3.58
CA LEU A 87 -14.18 -0.02 -2.29
C LEU A 87 -15.03 0.97 -1.49
N PRO A 88 -16.01 0.50 -0.70
CA PRO A 88 -16.70 1.36 0.26
C PRO A 88 -15.72 1.96 1.29
N TRP A 89 -16.13 3.03 1.96
CA TRP A 89 -15.40 3.50 3.12
C TRP A 89 -15.57 2.52 4.28
N PRO A 90 -14.47 2.12 4.95
CA PRO A 90 -14.58 1.29 6.14
C PRO A 90 -15.40 1.98 7.23
N ALA A 91 -16.24 1.19 7.91
CA ALA A 91 -16.94 1.67 9.11
C ALA A 91 -15.91 1.86 10.25
N PRO A 92 -16.07 2.88 11.10
CA PRO A 92 -15.18 3.08 12.23
C PRO A 92 -15.36 1.98 13.29
N GLY A 93 -14.25 1.50 13.85
CA GLY A 93 -14.22 0.51 14.92
C GLY A 93 -14.31 -0.94 14.44
N PRO A 94 -14.23 -1.92 15.37
CA PRO A 94 -14.22 -3.34 15.02
C PRO A 94 -15.56 -3.79 14.36
N PRO A 95 -15.54 -4.88 13.57
CA PRO A 95 -16.74 -5.43 12.96
C PRO A 95 -17.82 -5.67 14.01
N ALA A 96 -19.07 -5.39 13.65
CA ALA A 96 -20.19 -5.74 14.51
C ALA A 96 -20.16 -7.25 14.79
N VAL A 97 -20.13 -7.63 16.07
CA VAL A 97 -20.28 -9.03 16.48
C VAL A 97 -21.64 -9.47 15.97
N GLN A 98 -21.69 -10.39 15.00
CA GLN A 98 -22.95 -10.95 14.55
C GLN A 98 -23.64 -11.61 15.75
N PRO A 99 -24.92 -11.31 16.02
CA PRO A 99 -25.66 -12.04 17.03
C PRO A 99 -25.75 -13.50 16.62
N SER A 100 -25.26 -14.38 17.51
CA SER A 100 -25.35 -15.84 17.44
C SER A 100 -26.79 -16.34 17.56
#